data_AF-V4SNL7-F1
#
_entry.id   AF-V4SNL7-F1
#
_cell.length_a   1.000
_cell.length_b   1.000
_cell.length_c   1.000
_cell.angle_alpha   90.00
_cell.angle_beta   90.00
_cell.angle_gamma   90.00
#
_symmetry.space_group_name_H-M   'P 1'
#
loop_
_entity.id
_entity.type
_entity.pdbx_description
1 polymer ?
#
loop_
_entity_poly.entity_id
_entity_poly.type
_entity_poly.pdbx_seq_one_letter_code
_entity_poly.pdbx_strand_id
1 'polypeptide(L)'
;MVSLVISCVLASKLIFACQDLVDIEVFQEAKKVIDALQNKEVAPALAWCSDNKSRLKKSKSKFEFQLRLQEFIELVRGENNLRAITYARKYLAPWGATHMKELQRVMATLAFKSNTECTTYKALFEPKQWDFLVDQFKQEFCKLYGMTLEPLLNIYLQAGLSALNTPYCYEDDCTKEDPLSQESFRKLASPLPYSKQHHSKLVCYITKELMDTENPPQVLPNGYVYSTKVCIFLVIIM
;
A
#
# COMPACT_ATOMS: atom_id res chain seq x y z
N MET A 1 -1.50 -1.93 5.01
CA MET A 1 -2.31 -3.08 4.56
C MET A 1 -1.65 -4.42 4.71
N VAL A 2 -0.33 -4.54 4.56
CA VAL A 2 0.44 -5.73 4.96
C VAL A 2 0.13 -6.13 6.40
N SER A 3 0.07 -5.17 7.34
CA SER A 3 -0.45 -5.44 8.70
C SER A 3 -1.92 -5.85 8.74
N LEU A 4 -2.78 -5.38 7.83
CA LEU A 4 -4.21 -5.76 7.81
C LEU A 4 -4.42 -7.13 7.18
N VAL A 5 -3.64 -7.49 6.16
CA VAL A 5 -3.64 -8.80 5.50
C VAL A 5 -2.97 -9.81 6.41
N ILE A 6 -1.81 -9.51 7.01
CA ILE A 6 -1.20 -10.38 8.03
C ILE A 6 -2.17 -10.53 9.21
N SER A 7 -2.74 -9.45 9.75
CA SER A 7 -3.74 -9.57 10.83
C SER A 7 -5.04 -10.26 10.40
N CYS A 8 -5.53 -10.11 9.16
CA CYS A 8 -6.75 -10.80 8.67
C CYS A 8 -6.49 -12.27 8.34
N VAL A 9 -5.37 -12.60 7.70
CA VAL A 9 -4.90 -13.98 7.43
C VAL A 9 -4.65 -14.73 8.73
N LEU A 10 -4.51 -14.04 9.87
CA LEU A 10 -4.34 -14.63 11.19
C LEU A 10 -5.57 -14.46 12.10
N ALA A 11 -6.58 -13.71 11.67
CA ALA A 11 -7.87 -13.61 12.34
C ALA A 11 -8.71 -14.84 11.94
N SER A 12 -8.82 -15.78 12.88
CA SER A 12 -9.30 -17.17 12.74
C SER A 12 -10.63 -17.42 12.01
N LYS A 13 -11.44 -16.40 11.71
CA LYS A 13 -12.77 -16.56 11.10
C LYS A 13 -12.81 -16.44 9.58
N LEU A 14 -11.87 -15.73 8.94
CA LEU A 14 -11.81 -15.65 7.47
C LEU A 14 -10.94 -16.75 6.83
N ILE A 15 -10.08 -17.38 7.62
CA ILE A 15 -9.06 -18.34 7.16
C ILE A 15 -9.70 -19.59 6.55
N PHE A 16 -10.81 -20.08 7.12
CA PHE A 16 -11.43 -21.34 6.70
C PHE A 16 -12.01 -21.31 5.27
N ALA A 17 -12.40 -20.13 4.77
CA ALA A 17 -13.01 -20.01 3.44
C ALA A 17 -12.00 -19.71 2.33
N CYS A 18 -10.81 -19.21 2.67
CA CYS A 18 -9.81 -18.74 1.70
C CYS A 18 -8.47 -19.49 1.80
N GLN A 19 -8.45 -20.62 2.51
CA GLN A 19 -7.22 -21.38 2.80
C GLN A 19 -6.50 -21.85 1.53
N ASP A 20 -7.25 -22.24 0.50
CA ASP A 20 -6.70 -22.67 -0.79
C ASP A 20 -6.33 -21.49 -1.72
N LEU A 21 -6.65 -20.26 -1.33
CA LEU A 21 -6.46 -19.04 -2.14
C LEU A 21 -5.29 -18.18 -1.66
N VAL A 22 -4.68 -18.51 -0.53
CA VAL A 22 -3.64 -17.70 0.12
C VAL A 22 -2.50 -18.59 0.62
N ASP A 23 -1.26 -18.24 0.29
CA ASP A 23 -0.06 -18.88 0.83
C ASP A 23 0.15 -18.52 2.31
N ILE A 24 -0.64 -19.15 3.19
CA ILE A 24 -0.69 -18.82 4.62
C ILE A 24 0.69 -18.93 5.29
N GLU A 25 1.50 -19.91 4.90
CA GLU A 25 2.83 -20.14 5.45
C GLU A 25 3.75 -18.92 5.26
N VAL A 26 3.66 -18.27 4.10
CA VAL A 26 4.45 -17.08 3.76
C VAL A 26 4.07 -15.90 4.66
N PHE A 27 2.77 -15.73 4.96
CA PHE A 27 2.31 -14.68 5.88
C PHE A 27 2.57 -15.00 7.35
N GLN A 28 2.58 -16.28 7.74
CA GLN A 28 2.98 -16.71 9.08
C GLN A 28 4.46 -16.42 9.35
N GLU A 29 5.33 -16.69 8.37
CA GLU A 29 6.74 -16.32 8.45
C GLU A 29 6.90 -14.80 8.61
N ALA A 30 6.20 -14.02 7.81
CA ALA A 30 6.22 -12.56 7.90
C ALA A 30 5.79 -12.07 9.28
N LYS A 31 4.71 -12.65 9.84
CA LYS A 31 4.23 -12.31 11.17
C LYS A 31 5.28 -12.62 12.24
N LYS A 32 5.90 -13.80 12.18
CA LYS A 32 6.96 -14.18 13.12
C LYS A 32 8.10 -13.17 13.13
N VAL A 33 8.50 -12.67 11.97
CA VAL A 33 9.53 -11.63 11.86
C VAL A 33 9.06 -10.29 12.41
N ILE A 34 7.83 -9.87 12.12
CA ILE A 34 7.25 -8.61 12.61
C ILE A 34 7.13 -8.63 14.14
N ASP A 35 6.56 -9.69 14.70
CA ASP A 35 6.37 -9.84 16.15
C ASP A 35 7.73 -9.84 16.87
N ALA A 36 8.74 -10.52 16.29
CA ALA A 36 10.10 -10.51 16.83
C ALA A 36 10.72 -9.11 16.82
N LEU A 37 10.60 -8.36 15.71
CA LEU A 37 11.10 -6.98 15.63
C LEU A 37 10.38 -6.05 16.61
N GLN A 38 9.09 -6.24 16.84
CA GLN A 38 8.33 -5.49 17.86
C GLN A 38 8.80 -5.82 19.29
N ASN A 39 9.21 -7.08 19.53
CA ASN A 39 9.83 -7.52 20.78
C ASN A 39 11.32 -7.17 20.88
N LYS A 40 11.88 -6.40 19.94
CA LYS A 40 13.28 -5.98 19.87
C LYS A 40 14.26 -7.13 19.64
N GLU A 41 13.82 -8.17 18.93
CA GLU A 41 14.62 -9.31 18.54
C GLU A 41 14.94 -9.27 17.04
N VAL A 42 16.23 -9.18 16.68
CA VAL A 42 16.68 -9.15 15.28
C VAL A 42 16.91 -10.55 14.68
N ALA A 43 17.05 -11.59 15.50
CA ALA A 43 17.48 -12.90 15.03
C ALA A 43 16.55 -13.52 13.97
N PRO A 44 15.21 -13.49 14.13
CA PRO A 44 14.29 -14.00 13.10
C PRO A 44 14.37 -13.20 11.79
N ALA A 45 14.55 -11.88 11.87
CA ALA A 45 14.68 -11.02 10.69
C ALA A 45 15.99 -11.28 9.93
N LEU A 46 17.08 -11.56 10.64
CA LEU A 46 18.37 -11.92 10.04
C LEU A 46 18.35 -13.32 9.43
N ALA A 47 17.64 -14.28 10.04
CA ALA A 47 17.41 -15.60 9.45
C ALA A 47 16.66 -15.47 8.12
N TRP A 48 15.57 -14.70 8.10
CA TRP A 48 14.83 -14.40 6.89
C TRP A 48 15.69 -13.75 5.79
N CYS A 49 16.60 -12.84 6.17
CA CYS A 49 17.56 -12.24 5.23
C CYS A 49 18.51 -13.28 4.63
N SER A 50 18.94 -14.27 5.42
CA SER A 50 19.80 -15.36 4.96
C SER A 50 19.08 -16.27 3.97
N ASP A 51 17.83 -16.64 4.28
CA ASP A 51 17.01 -17.52 3.43
C ASP A 51 16.67 -16.85 2.08
N ASN A 52 16.52 -15.52 2.09
CA ASN A 52 16.16 -14.73 0.92
C ASN A 52 17.34 -13.99 0.26
N LYS A 53 18.58 -14.33 0.64
CA LYS A 53 19.80 -13.58 0.29
C LYS A 53 19.99 -13.34 -1.22
N SER A 54 19.71 -14.32 -2.06
CA SER A 54 19.87 -14.20 -3.52
C SER A 54 18.92 -13.17 -4.12
N ARG A 55 17.68 -13.09 -3.62
CA ARG A 55 16.64 -12.15 -4.05
C ARG A 55 16.93 -10.74 -3.54
N LEU A 56 17.32 -10.64 -2.26
CA LEU A 56 17.69 -9.35 -1.63
C LEU A 56 18.93 -8.71 -2.28
N LYS A 57 19.89 -9.53 -2.73
CA LYS A 57 21.05 -9.03 -3.50
C LYS A 57 20.63 -8.46 -4.85
N LYS A 58 19.68 -9.08 -5.56
CA LYS A 58 19.15 -8.57 -6.83
C LYS A 58 18.42 -7.23 -6.64
N SER A 59 17.65 -7.08 -5.57
CA SER A 59 16.97 -5.83 -5.24
C SER A 59 17.87 -4.75 -4.63
N LYS A 60 19.16 -5.06 -4.36
CA LYS A 60 20.12 -4.19 -3.66
C LYS A 60 19.57 -3.68 -2.31
N SER A 61 18.85 -4.54 -1.59
CA SER A 61 18.25 -4.14 -0.31
C SER A 61 19.31 -3.81 0.74
N LYS A 62 19.03 -2.78 1.54
CA LYS A 62 19.85 -2.38 2.70
C LYS A 62 19.33 -2.94 4.03
N PHE A 63 18.31 -3.78 3.99
CA PHE A 63 17.60 -4.23 5.19
C PHE A 63 18.50 -5.04 6.14
N GLU A 64 19.29 -5.99 5.61
CA GLU A 64 20.25 -6.76 6.43
C GLU A 64 21.24 -5.82 7.14
N PHE A 65 21.74 -4.80 6.43
CA PHE A 65 22.66 -3.82 7.02
C PHE A 65 22.00 -3.03 8.16
N GLN A 66 20.76 -2.56 7.98
CA GLN A 66 20.03 -1.83 9.03
C GLN A 66 19.78 -2.70 10.28
N LEU A 67 19.45 -3.98 10.11
CA LEU A 67 19.30 -4.92 11.23
C LEU A 67 20.61 -5.09 12.01
N ARG A 68 21.74 -5.24 11.30
CA ARG A 68 23.07 -5.36 11.92
C ARG A 68 23.48 -4.10 12.68
N LEU A 69 23.10 -2.92 12.18
CA LEU A 69 23.29 -1.65 12.90
C LEU A 69 22.46 -1.59 14.18
N GLN A 70 21.18 -1.99 14.13
CA GLN A 70 20.33 -2.00 15.31
C GLN A 70 20.84 -2.98 16.37
N GLU A 71 21.27 -4.18 15.98
CA GLU A 71 21.87 -5.17 16.90
C GLU A 71 23.10 -4.59 17.60
N PHE A 72 23.96 -3.86 16.85
CA PHE A 72 25.09 -3.17 17.44
C PHE A 72 24.66 -2.09 18.45
N ILE A 73 23.65 -1.27 18.12
CA ILE A 73 23.14 -0.23 19.02
C ILE A 73 22.61 -0.83 20.33
N GLU A 74 21.92 -1.97 20.27
CA GLU A 74 21.45 -2.66 21.48
C GLU A 74 22.60 -3.25 22.30
N LEU A 75 23.68 -3.74 21.66
CA LEU A 75 24.89 -4.17 22.38
C LEU A 75 25.56 -3.00 23.12
N VAL A 76 25.60 -1.82 22.51
CA VAL A 76 26.10 -0.59 23.13
C VAL A 76 25.20 -0.15 24.28
N ARG A 77 23.87 -0.25 24.11
CA ARG A 77 22.90 0.05 25.18
C ARG A 77 23.09 -0.86 26.40
N GLY A 78 23.43 -2.13 26.20
CA GLY A 78 23.73 -3.08 27.27
C GLY A 78 25.11 -2.91 27.91
N GLU A 79 25.81 -1.80 27.65
CA GLU A 79 27.17 -1.48 28.11
C GLU A 79 28.23 -2.54 27.77
N ASN A 80 27.98 -3.38 26.76
CA ASN A 80 28.85 -4.49 26.40
C ASN A 80 29.82 -4.10 25.27
N ASN A 81 30.61 -3.06 25.50
CA ASN A 81 31.45 -2.40 24.49
C ASN A 81 32.43 -3.36 23.77
N LEU A 82 33.03 -4.30 24.50
CA LEU A 82 33.96 -5.28 23.93
C LEU A 82 33.26 -6.21 22.93
N ARG A 83 32.04 -6.68 23.26
CA ARG A 83 31.23 -7.48 22.35
C ARG A 83 30.76 -6.66 21.15
N ALA A 84 30.34 -5.41 21.36
CA ALA A 84 29.92 -4.51 20.29
C ALA A 84 31.06 -4.27 19.27
N ILE A 85 32.28 -4.01 19.73
CA ILE A 85 33.45 -3.82 18.84
C ILE A 85 33.78 -5.10 18.07
N THR A 86 33.75 -6.25 18.75
CA THR A 86 34.00 -7.55 18.10
C THR A 86 32.94 -7.85 17.04
N TYR A 87 31.68 -7.56 17.35
CA TYR A 87 30.55 -7.69 16.44
C TYR A 87 30.69 -6.78 15.22
N ALA A 88 31.04 -5.50 15.42
CA ALA A 88 31.23 -4.54 14.34
C ALA A 88 32.34 -4.98 13.37
N ARG A 89 33.47 -5.46 13.90
CA ARG A 89 34.56 -6.00 13.07
C ARG A 89 34.12 -7.20 12.24
N LYS A 90 33.25 -8.06 12.78
CA LYS A 90 32.80 -9.28 12.11
C LYS A 90 31.74 -9.01 11.03
N TYR A 91 30.70 -8.24 11.36
CA TYR A 91 29.51 -8.10 10.51
C TYR A 91 29.37 -6.75 9.82
N LEU A 92 29.94 -5.68 10.39
CA LEU A 92 29.82 -4.32 9.84
C LEU A 92 31.01 -3.93 8.95
N ALA A 93 32.20 -4.49 9.19
CA ALA A 93 33.40 -4.20 8.40
C ALA A 93 33.23 -4.40 6.87
N PRO A 94 32.54 -5.45 6.37
CA PRO A 94 32.32 -5.63 4.93
C PRO A 94 31.55 -4.49 4.26
N TRP A 95 30.75 -3.74 5.03
CA TRP A 95 29.94 -2.62 4.54
C TRP A 95 30.68 -1.28 4.60
N GLY A 96 31.92 -1.26 5.10
CA GLY A 96 32.76 -0.05 5.21
C GLY A 96 32.97 0.66 3.87
N ALA A 97 33.10 -0.09 2.77
CA ALA A 97 33.32 0.50 1.45
C ALA A 97 32.10 1.27 0.91
N THR A 98 30.87 0.87 1.29
CA THR A 98 29.63 1.42 0.72
C THR A 98 28.86 2.33 1.67
N HIS A 99 28.95 2.11 2.99
CA HIS A 99 28.13 2.80 4.00
C HIS A 99 28.94 3.44 5.14
N MET A 100 30.17 3.89 4.86
CA MET A 100 31.07 4.40 5.89
C MET A 100 30.48 5.52 6.76
N LYS A 101 29.70 6.45 6.18
CA LYS A 101 29.09 7.56 6.94
C LYS A 101 28.08 7.07 7.98
N GLU A 102 27.23 6.12 7.62
CA GLU A 102 26.26 5.52 8.54
C GLU A 102 26.97 4.71 9.63
N LEU A 103 28.01 3.95 9.25
CA LEU A 103 28.85 3.23 10.19
C LEU A 103 29.52 4.15 11.20
N GLN A 104 30.15 5.25 10.76
CA GLN A 104 30.77 6.23 11.65
C GLN A 104 29.77 6.82 12.64
N ARG A 105 28.56 7.16 12.17
CA ARG A 105 27.49 7.69 13.01
C ARG A 105 27.06 6.69 14.08
N VAL A 106 26.93 5.41 13.72
CA VAL A 106 26.57 4.36 14.68
C VAL A 106 27.75 4.04 15.61
N MET A 107 28.97 4.00 15.13
CA MET A 107 30.17 3.79 15.97
C MET A 107 30.36 4.90 17.01
N ALA A 108 29.94 6.13 16.71
CA ALA A 108 29.97 7.24 17.67
C ALA A 108 29.07 7.00 18.90
N THR A 109 28.09 6.09 18.82
CA THR A 109 27.29 5.69 20.00
C THR A 109 28.10 4.99 21.09
N LEU A 110 29.32 4.50 20.78
CA LEU A 110 30.26 4.01 21.79
C LEU A 110 30.76 5.13 22.72
N ALA A 111 30.82 6.37 22.21
CA ALA A 111 31.18 7.55 22.98
C ALA A 111 29.93 8.24 23.55
N PHE A 112 28.87 8.34 22.76
CA PHE A 112 27.58 8.92 23.16
C PHE A 112 26.60 7.81 23.55
N LYS A 113 26.58 7.47 24.85
CA LYS A 113 25.71 6.45 25.43
C LYS A 113 24.21 6.79 25.28
N SER A 114 23.36 5.85 25.67
CA SER A 114 21.89 5.96 25.62
C SER A 114 21.29 7.14 26.40
N ASN A 115 22.02 7.70 27.37
CA ASN A 115 21.63 8.88 28.16
C ASN A 115 22.13 10.21 27.56
N THR A 116 22.55 10.23 26.30
CA THR A 116 23.08 11.46 25.68
C THR A 116 22.01 12.53 25.49
N GLU A 117 22.37 13.78 25.77
CA GLU A 117 21.58 14.98 25.46
C GLU A 117 21.71 15.41 23.99
N CYS A 118 22.63 14.79 23.23
CA CYS A 118 22.81 15.09 21.82
C CYS A 118 21.67 14.47 21.00
N THR A 119 20.78 15.31 20.47
CA THR A 119 19.60 14.92 19.68
C THR A 119 19.94 13.99 18.51
N THR A 120 21.10 14.18 17.86
CA THR A 120 21.53 13.41 16.69
C THR A 120 21.75 11.92 17.00
N TYR A 121 22.28 11.61 18.19
CA TYR A 121 22.57 10.24 18.63
C TYR A 121 21.45 9.67 19.49
N LYS A 122 20.73 10.52 20.23
CA LYS A 122 19.53 10.13 20.98
C LYS A 122 18.49 9.46 20.10
N ALA A 123 18.27 10.00 18.89
CA ALA A 123 17.34 9.44 17.90
C ALA A 123 17.66 7.99 17.50
N LEU A 124 18.93 7.56 17.55
CA LEU A 124 19.34 6.18 17.22
C LEU A 124 18.91 5.18 18.30
N PHE A 125 18.69 5.65 19.53
CA PHE A 125 18.23 4.84 20.64
C PHE A 125 16.71 4.92 20.83
N GLU A 126 15.98 5.66 20.00
CA GLU A 126 14.52 5.74 20.17
C GLU A 126 13.84 4.42 19.78
N PRO A 127 12.76 4.03 20.47
CA PRO A 127 11.99 2.83 20.13
C PRO A 127 11.40 2.89 18.71
N LYS A 128 11.19 4.10 18.17
CA LYS A 128 10.72 4.34 16.80
C LYS A 128 11.63 3.72 15.72
N GLN A 129 12.90 3.45 16.03
CA GLN A 129 13.79 2.74 15.11
C GLN A 129 13.29 1.33 14.81
N TRP A 130 12.66 0.66 15.79
CA TRP A 130 12.07 -0.66 15.59
C TRP A 130 10.83 -0.60 14.69
N ASP A 131 9.99 0.42 14.86
CA ASP A 131 8.84 0.65 13.98
C ASP A 131 9.30 0.86 12.52
N PHE A 132 10.37 1.63 12.34
CA PHE A 132 10.99 1.82 11.02
C PHE A 132 11.51 0.51 10.43
N LEU A 133 12.18 -0.35 11.22
CA LEU A 133 12.64 -1.66 10.76
C LEU A 133 11.49 -2.58 10.37
N VAL A 134 10.40 -2.55 11.14
CA VAL A 134 9.17 -3.30 10.82
C VAL A 134 8.59 -2.83 9.48
N ASP A 135 8.54 -1.53 9.23
CA ASP A 135 8.02 -1.01 7.97
C ASP A 135 8.96 -1.24 6.80
N GLN A 136 10.27 -1.17 7.00
CA GLN A 136 11.26 -1.60 5.99
C GLN A 136 11.11 -3.08 5.66
N PHE A 137 10.92 -3.94 6.66
CA PHE A 137 10.65 -5.36 6.46
C PHE A 137 9.40 -5.58 5.60
N LYS A 138 8.28 -4.93 5.94
CA LYS A 138 7.03 -5.04 5.16
C LYS A 138 7.24 -4.63 3.70
N GLN A 139 8.01 -3.58 3.44
CA GLN A 139 8.32 -3.13 2.09
C GLN A 139 9.16 -4.15 1.32
N GLU A 140 10.22 -4.67 1.93
CA GLU A 140 11.08 -5.69 1.31
C GLU A 140 10.33 -7.00 1.09
N PHE A 141 9.51 -7.42 2.05
CA PHE A 141 8.64 -8.58 1.93
C PHE A 141 7.69 -8.43 0.74
N CYS A 142 6.99 -7.29 0.62
CA CYS A 142 6.11 -7.04 -0.52
C CYS A 142 6.84 -7.08 -1.85
N LYS A 143 7.97 -6.36 -1.97
CA LYS A 143 8.79 -6.35 -3.18
C LYS A 143 9.26 -7.75 -3.55
N LEU A 144 9.69 -8.51 -2.56
CA LEU A 144 10.24 -9.84 -2.75
C LEU A 144 9.16 -10.77 -3.32
N TYR A 145 7.97 -10.80 -2.72
CA TYR A 145 6.85 -11.64 -3.15
C TYR A 145 5.98 -11.02 -4.26
N GLY A 146 6.38 -9.89 -4.86
CA GLY A 146 5.63 -9.23 -5.94
C GLY A 146 4.28 -8.64 -5.50
N MET A 147 4.11 -8.40 -4.21
CA MET A 147 2.91 -7.79 -3.65
C MET A 147 3.00 -6.26 -3.67
N THR A 148 1.84 -5.61 -3.76
CA THR A 148 1.69 -4.16 -3.62
C THR A 148 1.46 -3.78 -2.15
N LEU A 149 1.97 -2.62 -1.74
CA LEU A 149 1.74 -2.09 -0.38
C LEU A 149 0.27 -1.66 -0.17
N GLU A 150 -0.37 -1.23 -1.24
CA GLU A 150 -1.80 -0.99 -1.36
C GLU A 150 -2.50 -2.25 -1.89
N PRO A 151 -3.76 -2.52 -1.55
CA PRO A 151 -4.45 -3.70 -2.03
C PRO A 151 -4.81 -3.48 -3.49
N LEU A 152 -4.67 -4.56 -4.25
CA LEU A 152 -5.07 -4.56 -5.66
C LEU A 152 -6.53 -4.13 -5.84
N LEU A 153 -7.43 -4.55 -4.94
CA LEU A 153 -8.84 -4.13 -4.99
C LEU A 153 -9.00 -2.61 -4.95
N ASN A 154 -8.21 -1.91 -4.13
CA ASN A 154 -8.28 -0.45 -4.05
C ASN A 154 -7.78 0.19 -5.34
N ILE A 155 -6.68 -0.33 -5.89
CA ILE A 155 -6.10 0.15 -7.15
C ILE A 155 -7.10 -0.05 -8.30
N TYR A 156 -7.71 -1.24 -8.41
CA TYR A 156 -8.69 -1.53 -9.45
C TYR A 156 -9.97 -0.71 -9.27
N LEU A 157 -10.42 -0.53 -8.03
CA LEU A 157 -11.59 0.29 -7.74
C LEU A 157 -11.31 1.76 -8.08
N GLN A 158 -10.15 2.30 -7.72
CA GLN A 158 -9.73 3.65 -8.12
C GLN A 158 -9.65 3.78 -9.64
N ALA A 159 -9.06 2.80 -10.34
CA ALA A 159 -9.02 2.81 -11.80
C ALA A 159 -10.43 2.86 -12.42
N GLY A 160 -11.36 2.04 -11.94
CA GLY A 160 -12.76 2.05 -12.37
C GLY A 160 -13.48 3.36 -12.04
N LEU A 161 -13.31 3.86 -10.82
CA LEU A 161 -13.89 5.14 -10.39
C LEU A 161 -13.35 6.32 -11.21
N SER A 162 -12.07 6.31 -11.62
CA SER A 162 -11.52 7.38 -12.47
C SER A 162 -12.20 7.50 -13.83
N ALA A 163 -12.69 6.37 -14.38
CA ALA A 163 -13.44 6.37 -15.65
C ALA A 163 -14.83 6.97 -15.51
N LEU A 164 -15.43 6.85 -14.31
CA LEU A 164 -16.76 7.34 -13.96
C LEU A 164 -16.75 8.73 -13.30
N ASN A 165 -15.58 9.19 -12.82
CA ASN A 165 -15.45 10.40 -12.04
C ASN A 165 -15.75 11.64 -12.91
N THR A 166 -16.90 12.26 -12.66
CA THR A 166 -17.28 13.53 -13.30
C THR A 166 -17.54 14.59 -12.22
N PRO A 167 -17.44 15.89 -12.56
CA PRO A 167 -17.76 16.97 -11.62
C PRO A 167 -19.19 16.85 -11.03
N TYR A 168 -20.14 16.30 -11.79
CA TYR A 168 -21.54 16.12 -11.39
C TYR A 168 -21.76 15.04 -10.33
N CYS A 169 -20.82 14.11 -10.16
CA CYS A 169 -20.93 13.01 -9.18
C CYS A 169 -20.97 13.48 -7.72
N TYR A 170 -20.62 14.75 -7.47
CA TYR A 170 -20.56 15.37 -6.15
C TYR A 170 -21.77 16.27 -5.85
N GLU A 171 -22.70 16.42 -6.79
CA GLU A 171 -23.94 17.18 -6.59
C GLU A 171 -25.03 16.34 -5.89
N ASP A 172 -25.97 17.00 -5.23
CA ASP A 172 -27.02 16.35 -4.43
C ASP A 172 -28.06 15.60 -5.29
N ASP A 173 -28.19 15.94 -6.58
CA ASP A 173 -29.11 15.32 -7.55
C ASP A 173 -28.50 14.14 -8.32
N CYS A 174 -27.40 13.58 -7.84
CA CYS A 174 -26.75 12.43 -8.45
C CYS A 174 -27.67 11.19 -8.46
N THR A 175 -27.72 10.47 -9.59
CA THR A 175 -28.58 9.29 -9.74
C THR A 175 -28.11 8.18 -8.79
N LYS A 176 -29.05 7.47 -8.15
CA LYS A 176 -28.74 6.36 -7.21
C LYS A 176 -27.94 5.20 -7.84
N GLU A 177 -27.90 5.13 -9.17
CA GLU A 177 -27.14 4.17 -9.97
C GLU A 177 -25.66 4.56 -10.13
N ASP A 178 -25.27 5.81 -9.80
CA ASP A 178 -23.87 6.23 -9.82
C ASP A 178 -23.14 5.65 -8.59
N PRO A 179 -22.07 4.85 -8.78
CA PRO A 179 -21.25 4.38 -7.67
C PRO A 179 -20.74 5.53 -6.78
N LEU A 180 -20.46 6.69 -7.37
CA LEU A 180 -20.00 7.87 -6.65
C LEU A 180 -21.11 8.56 -5.83
N SER A 181 -22.36 8.06 -5.84
CA SER A 181 -23.35 8.44 -4.83
C SER A 181 -22.96 7.99 -3.41
N GLN A 182 -22.12 6.94 -3.29
CA GLN A 182 -21.65 6.45 -2.00
C GLN A 182 -20.45 7.24 -1.49
N GLU A 183 -20.51 7.69 -0.23
CA GLU A 183 -19.46 8.48 0.42
C GLU A 183 -18.09 7.76 0.44
N SER A 184 -18.09 6.43 0.64
CA SER A 184 -16.89 5.60 0.62
C SER A 184 -16.17 5.66 -0.72
N PHE A 185 -16.92 5.61 -1.83
CA PHE A 185 -16.35 5.71 -3.18
C PHE A 185 -15.96 7.14 -3.53
N ARG A 186 -16.68 8.17 -3.05
CA ARG A 186 -16.25 9.58 -3.19
C ARG A 186 -14.92 9.85 -2.51
N LYS A 187 -14.74 9.36 -1.27
CA LYS A 187 -13.47 9.46 -0.53
C LYS A 187 -12.33 8.85 -1.35
N LEU A 188 -12.58 7.68 -1.93
CA LEU A 188 -11.59 6.97 -2.73
C LEU A 188 -11.28 7.66 -4.07
N ALA A 189 -12.28 8.30 -4.67
CA ALA A 189 -12.16 9.02 -5.93
C ALA A 189 -11.63 10.45 -5.80
N SER A 190 -11.61 11.03 -4.60
CA SER A 190 -11.17 12.42 -4.37
C SER A 190 -9.78 12.79 -4.91
N PRO A 191 -8.74 11.93 -4.89
CA PRO A 191 -7.44 12.27 -5.49
C PRO A 191 -7.36 11.96 -6.99
N LEU A 192 -8.41 11.39 -7.59
CA LEU A 192 -8.39 10.90 -8.97
C LEU A 192 -8.72 12.01 -9.97
N PRO A 193 -8.15 11.95 -11.19
CA PRO A 193 -8.53 12.86 -12.26
C PRO A 193 -9.99 12.65 -12.67
N TYR A 194 -10.60 13.71 -13.20
CA TYR A 194 -11.91 13.61 -13.85
C TYR A 194 -11.79 12.96 -15.24
N SER A 195 -12.79 12.17 -15.58
CA SER A 195 -12.94 11.54 -16.89
C SER A 195 -13.14 12.61 -17.97
N LYS A 196 -12.34 12.56 -19.03
CA LYS A 196 -12.50 13.43 -20.20
C LYS A 196 -13.60 12.88 -21.09
N GLN A 197 -14.86 13.22 -20.81
CA GLN A 197 -15.94 12.92 -21.74
C GLN A 197 -16.01 14.01 -22.83
N HIS A 198 -15.43 13.75 -24.00
CA HIS A 198 -15.49 14.65 -25.15
C HIS A 198 -16.79 14.52 -25.97
N HIS A 199 -17.61 13.48 -25.74
CA HIS A 199 -18.81 13.21 -26.54
C HIS A 199 -19.98 12.76 -25.66
N SER A 200 -20.95 13.64 -25.47
CA SER A 200 -22.25 13.27 -24.90
C SER A 200 -23.03 12.44 -25.92
N LYS A 201 -23.53 11.29 -25.49
CA LYS A 201 -24.42 10.42 -26.28
C LYS A 201 -25.83 10.54 -25.71
N LEU A 202 -26.80 10.88 -26.55
CA LEU A 202 -28.19 10.97 -26.14
C LEU A 202 -28.80 9.57 -26.16
N VAL A 203 -29.47 9.15 -25.09
CA VAL A 203 -30.18 7.86 -25.00
C VAL A 203 -31.65 8.15 -24.75
N CYS A 204 -32.53 7.50 -25.50
CA CYS A 204 -33.96 7.74 -25.35
C CYS A 204 -34.50 7.14 -24.05
N TYR A 205 -35.28 7.94 -23.31
CA TYR A 205 -35.82 7.54 -22.02
C TYR A 205 -36.73 6.29 -22.09
N ILE A 206 -37.49 6.12 -23.17
CA ILE A 206 -38.45 5.03 -23.34
C ILE A 206 -37.79 3.79 -23.94
N THR A 207 -37.16 3.90 -25.11
CA THR A 207 -36.56 2.73 -25.80
C THR A 207 -35.24 2.28 -25.19
N LYS A 208 -34.58 3.12 -24.39
CA LYS A 208 -33.19 2.89 -23.90
C LYS A 208 -32.17 2.71 -25.02
N GLU A 209 -32.53 3.06 -26.25
CA GLU A 209 -31.63 3.01 -27.41
C GLU A 209 -30.90 4.34 -27.58
N LEU A 210 -29.72 4.26 -28.21
CA LEU A 210 -28.94 5.43 -28.60
C LEU A 210 -29.71 6.28 -29.62
N MET A 211 -29.66 7.60 -29.43
CA MET A 211 -30.10 8.59 -30.40
C MET A 211 -28.89 9.06 -31.19
N ASP A 212 -28.90 8.78 -32.48
CA ASP A 212 -27.82 9.04 -33.43
C ASP A 212 -28.38 9.54 -34.76
N THR A 213 -27.62 9.43 -35.85
CA THR A 213 -28.06 9.89 -37.18
C THR A 213 -29.20 9.06 -37.76
N GLU A 214 -29.31 7.77 -37.41
CA GLU A 214 -30.39 6.89 -37.87
C GLU A 214 -31.61 6.97 -36.95
N ASN A 215 -31.40 7.31 -35.68
CA ASN A 215 -32.46 7.47 -34.69
C ASN A 215 -32.39 8.86 -34.00
N PRO A 216 -32.63 9.96 -34.76
CA PRO A 216 -32.34 11.29 -34.25
C PRO A 216 -33.25 11.70 -33.09
N PRO A 217 -32.76 12.58 -32.19
CA PRO A 217 -33.55 13.15 -31.12
C PRO A 217 -34.65 14.09 -31.67
N GLN A 218 -35.86 13.92 -31.17
CA GLN A 218 -37.05 14.69 -31.53
C GLN A 218 -37.65 15.34 -30.28
N VAL A 219 -38.00 16.63 -30.37
CA VAL A 219 -38.66 17.35 -29.29
C VAL A 219 -40.18 17.24 -29.46
N LEU A 220 -40.88 16.71 -28.46
CA LEU A 220 -42.35 16.68 -28.44
C LEU A 220 -42.94 17.96 -27.82
N PRO A 221 -44.23 18.27 -28.06
CA PRO A 221 -44.88 19.48 -27.51
C PRO A 221 -44.88 19.58 -25.98
N ASN A 222 -44.64 18.46 -25.27
CA ASN A 222 -44.45 18.43 -23.83
C ASN A 222 -43.08 18.96 -23.37
N GLY A 223 -42.20 19.36 -24.30
CA GLY A 223 -40.87 19.90 -24.01
C GLY A 223 -39.78 18.84 -23.78
N TYR A 224 -40.11 17.55 -23.86
CA TYR A 224 -39.16 16.46 -23.67
C TYR A 224 -38.61 15.92 -25.01
N VAL A 225 -37.40 15.37 -24.97
CA VAL A 225 -36.69 14.80 -26.12
C VAL A 225 -36.81 13.27 -26.13
N TYR A 226 -37.29 12.72 -27.25
CA TYR A 226 -37.40 11.27 -27.48
C TYR A 226 -36.75 10.87 -28.79
N SER A 227 -36.50 9.57 -28.96
CA SER A 227 -36.00 9.07 -30.23
C SER A 227 -37.10 9.02 -31.28
N THR A 228 -36.71 9.12 -32.55
CA THR A 228 -37.66 9.04 -33.68
C THR A 228 -38.47 7.74 -33.65
N LYS A 229 -37.86 6.61 -33.27
CA LYS A 229 -38.58 5.33 -33.09
C LYS A 229 -39.75 5.45 -32.12
N VAL A 230 -39.56 6.11 -30.98
CA VAL A 230 -40.60 6.34 -29.98
C VAL A 230 -41.68 7.27 -30.50
N CYS A 231 -41.30 8.33 -31.21
CA CYS A 231 -42.26 9.25 -31.82
C CYS A 231 -43.18 8.53 -32.82
N ILE A 232 -42.65 7.60 -33.63
CA ILE A 232 -43.47 6.79 -34.54
C ILE A 232 -44.51 5.97 -33.77
N PHE A 233 -44.11 5.31 -32.68
CA PHE A 233 -45.03 4.55 -31.84
C PHE A 233 -46.08 5.42 -31.14
N LEU A 234 -45.70 6.61 -30.64
CA LEU A 234 -46.61 7.52 -29.94
C LEU A 234 -47.63 8.18 -30.89
N VAL A 235 -47.24 8.50 -32.12
CA VAL A 235 -48.13 9.06 -33.14
C VAL A 235 -49.18 8.05 -33.61
N ILE A 236 -48.92 6.75 -33.50
CA ILE A 236 -49.89 5.69 -33.85
C ILE A 236 -50.96 5.50 -32.74
N ILE A 237 -50.68 5.94 -31.51
CA ILE A 237 -51.56 5.76 -30.34
C ILE A 237 -52.42 7.00 -30.06
N MET A 238 -52.10 8.16 -30.67
CA MET A 238 -52.89 9.41 -30.60
C MET A 238 -53.82 9.56 -31.80
#